data_AF-A0A4S8M0T8-F1
#
_entry.id   AF-A0A4S8M0T8-F1
#
_cell.length_a   1.000
_cell.length_b   1.000
_cell.length_c   1.000
_cell.angle_alpha   90.00
_cell.angle_beta   90.00
_cell.angle_gamma   90.00
#
_symmetry.space_group_name_H-M   'P 1'
#
loop_
_entity.id
_entity.type
_entity.pdbx_description
1 polymer ?
#
loop_
_entity_poly.entity_id
_entity_poly.type
_entity_poly.pdbx_seq_one_letter_code
_entity_poly.pdbx_strand_id
1 'polypeptide(L)'
;MKLEEFGYAVADATQAIALDPNYAKAYYRRAICNIQILKHSAAVTDFRKVLAIEPKNDTVRAQLTSTQKLIRRLEFEKAIEKEGEQNPVDRCKE
;
A
#
# COMPACT_ATOMS: atom_id res chain seq x y z
N MET A 1 -15.12 -14.06 -2.48
CA MET A 1 -15.94 -12.98 -1.88
C MET A 1 -15.14 -11.88 -1.19
N LYS A 2 -14.00 -12.13 -0.53
CA LYS A 2 -13.32 -11.06 0.25
C LYS A 2 -12.75 -9.89 -0.58
N LEU A 3 -12.26 -10.13 -1.80
CA LEU A 3 -11.76 -9.06 -2.69
C LEU A 3 -12.84 -8.10 -3.18
N GLU A 4 -14.06 -8.61 -3.37
CA GLU A 4 -15.19 -7.83 -3.86
C GLU A 4 -15.64 -6.80 -2.81
N GLU A 5 -15.70 -7.21 -1.55
CA GLU A 5 -15.98 -6.35 -0.39
C GLU A 5 -14.96 -5.21 -0.23
N PHE A 6 -13.67 -5.47 -0.47
CA PHE A 6 -12.63 -4.44 -0.38
C PHE A 6 -12.72 -3.43 -1.52
N GLY A 7 -13.16 -3.86 -2.71
CA GLY A 7 -13.40 -2.97 -3.84
C GLY A 7 -14.50 -1.95 -3.54
N TYR A 8 -15.65 -2.42 -3.04
CA TYR A 8 -16.74 -1.54 -2.62
C TYR A 8 -16.33 -0.61 -1.47
N ALA A 9 -15.61 -1.11 -0.46
CA ALA A 9 -15.13 -0.28 0.65
C ALA A 9 -14.17 0.84 0.21
N VAL A 10 -13.36 0.61 -0.83
CA VAL A 10 -12.50 1.66 -1.42
C VAL A 10 -13.34 2.70 -2.16
N ALA A 11 -14.38 2.28 -2.87
CA ALA A 11 -15.30 3.18 -3.57
C ALA A 11 -16.06 4.07 -2.58
N ASP A 12 -16.64 3.47 -1.53
CA ASP A 12 -17.35 4.20 -0.47
C ASP A 12 -16.44 5.20 0.24
N ALA A 13 -15.22 4.78 0.60
CA ALA A 13 -14.25 5.67 1.21
C ALA A 13 -13.84 6.81 0.26
N THR A 14 -13.79 6.55 -1.05
CA THR A 14 -13.47 7.59 -2.04
C THR A 14 -14.59 8.61 -2.19
N GLN A 15 -15.86 8.17 -2.17
CA GLN A 15 -17.01 9.07 -2.13
C GLN A 15 -17.00 9.92 -0.84
N ALA A 16 -16.73 9.29 0.30
CA ALA A 16 -16.63 10.01 1.57
C ALA A 16 -15.52 11.07 1.57
N ILE A 17 -14.37 10.78 0.94
CA ILE A 17 -13.27 11.76 0.76
C ILE A 17 -13.66 12.88 -0.20
N ALA A 18 -14.45 12.58 -1.24
CA ALA A 18 -14.94 13.59 -2.18
C ALA A 18 -15.94 14.55 -1.51
N LEU A 19 -16.74 14.04 -0.57
CA LEU A 19 -17.68 14.84 0.24
C LEU A 19 -16.96 15.65 1.32
N ASP A 20 -16.01 15.04 2.04
CA ASP A 20 -15.19 15.71 3.05
C ASP A 20 -13.71 15.34 2.88
N PRO A 21 -12.89 16.24 2.27
CA PRO A 21 -11.48 15.98 2.04
C PRO A 21 -10.65 15.95 3.33
N ASN A 22 -11.20 16.37 4.47
CA ASN A 22 -10.56 16.30 5.79
C ASN A 22 -11.03 15.10 6.61
N TYR A 23 -11.79 14.17 6.02
CA TYR A 23 -12.32 13.02 6.74
C TYR A 23 -11.27 11.92 6.94
N ALA A 24 -10.44 12.09 7.98
CA ALA A 24 -9.33 11.20 8.33
C ALA A 24 -9.74 9.70 8.40
N LYS A 25 -10.92 9.39 8.94
CA LYS A 25 -11.41 8.00 9.03
C LYS A 25 -11.64 7.35 7.67
N ALA A 26 -12.07 8.10 6.65
CA ALA A 26 -12.24 7.54 5.31
C ALA A 26 -10.90 7.20 4.67
N TYR A 27 -9.89 8.09 4.76
CA TYR A 27 -8.54 7.77 4.31
C TYR A 27 -7.98 6.54 5.04
N TYR A 28 -8.16 6.44 6.36
CA TYR A 28 -7.72 5.26 7.10
C TYR A 28 -8.39 3.97 6.61
N ARG A 29 -9.72 3.97 6.44
CA ARG A 29 -10.45 2.82 5.90
C ARG A 29 -9.99 2.43 4.51
N ARG A 30 -9.78 3.42 3.63
CA ARG A 30 -9.28 3.20 2.27
C ARG A 30 -7.87 2.60 2.29
N ALA A 31 -7.00 3.08 3.17
CA ALA A 31 -5.65 2.56 3.34
C ALA A 31 -5.65 1.08 3.75
N ILE A 32 -6.47 0.70 4.73
CA ILE A 32 -6.58 -0.70 5.19
C ILE A 32 -7.09 -1.59 4.06
N CYS A 33 -8.13 -1.16 3.33
CA CYS A 33 -8.64 -1.93 2.20
C CYS A 33 -7.57 -2.08 1.10
N ASN A 34 -6.82 -1.01 0.82
CA ASN A 34 -5.70 -1.01 -0.12
C ASN A 34 -4.59 -2.01 0.28
N ILE A 35 -4.30 -2.18 1.57
CA ILE A 35 -3.36 -3.21 2.04
C ILE A 35 -3.88 -4.62 1.70
N GLN A 36 -5.18 -4.87 1.90
CA GLN A 36 -5.78 -6.20 1.65
C GLN A 36 -5.80 -6.57 0.16
N ILE A 37 -5.88 -5.57 -0.73
CA ILE A 37 -5.80 -5.77 -2.18
C ILE A 37 -4.37 -5.62 -2.73
N LEU A 38 -3.34 -5.71 -1.88
CA LEU A 38 -1.92 -5.62 -2.22
C LEU A 38 -1.47 -4.28 -2.83
N LYS A 39 -2.30 -3.23 -2.74
CA LYS A 39 -2.00 -1.86 -3.18
C LYS A 39 -1.33 -1.06 -2.06
N HIS A 40 -0.20 -1.55 -1.55
CA HIS A 40 0.50 -0.95 -0.42
C HIS A 40 0.95 0.50 -0.67
N SER A 41 1.35 0.84 -1.90
CA SER A 41 1.73 2.22 -2.26
C SER A 41 0.58 3.21 -2.08
N ALA A 42 -0.63 2.84 -2.50
CA ALA A 42 -1.82 3.67 -2.31
C ALA A 42 -2.16 3.84 -0.81
N ALA A 43 -2.01 2.77 -0.01
CA ALA A 43 -2.23 2.83 1.42
C ALA A 43 -1.28 3.79 2.14
N VAL A 44 0.00 3.87 1.73
CA VAL A 44 0.95 4.83 2.30
C VAL A 44 0.51 6.27 2.06
N THR A 45 0.04 6.59 0.85
CA THR A 45 -0.46 7.94 0.53
C THR A 45 -1.64 8.32 1.42
N ASP A 46 -2.59 7.41 1.59
CA ASP A 46 -3.76 7.61 2.45
C ASP A 46 -3.35 7.81 3.92
N PHE A 47 -2.46 6.97 4.47
CA PHE A 47 -1.97 7.14 5.84
C PHE A 47 -1.22 8.46 6.06
N ARG A 48 -0.46 8.94 5.07
CA ARG A 48 0.18 10.26 5.16
C ARG A 48 -0.84 11.39 5.24
N LYS A 49 -1.97 11.28 4.53
CA LYS A 49 -3.07 12.25 4.68
C LYS A 49 -3.74 12.17 6.04
N VAL A 50 -3.95 10.97 6.57
CA VAL A 50 -4.46 10.82 7.94
C VAL A 50 -3.52 11.47 8.95
N LEU A 51 -2.20 11.27 8.86
CA LEU A 51 -1.23 11.92 9.75
C LEU A 51 -1.12 13.43 9.54
N ALA A 52 -1.45 13.94 8.35
CA ALA A 52 -1.52 15.37 8.12
C ALA A 52 -2.72 16.02 8.82
N ILE A 53 -3.83 15.28 8.95
CA ILE A 53 -5.07 15.73 9.62
C ILE A 53 -4.98 15.47 11.14
N GLU A 54 -4.54 14.26 11.52
CA GLU A 54 -4.40 13.77 12.89
C GLU A 54 -2.95 13.34 13.17
N PRO A 55 -2.02 14.29 13.39
CA PRO A 55 -0.60 13.98 13.61
C PRO A 55 -0.33 13.20 14.91
N LYS A 56 -1.28 13.23 15.85
CA LYS A 56 -1.21 12.49 17.12
C LYS A 56 -1.75 11.05 17.02
N ASN A 57 -2.04 10.56 15.82
CA ASN A 57 -2.55 9.21 15.63
C ASN A 57 -1.39 8.19 15.52
N ASP A 58 -0.89 7.74 16.68
CA ASP A 58 0.20 6.75 16.76
C ASP A 58 -0.12 5.43 16.07
N THR A 59 -1.39 5.02 16.07
CA THR A 59 -1.85 3.82 15.37
C THR A 59 -1.55 3.89 13.89
N VAL A 60 -1.88 5.02 13.26
CA VAL A 60 -1.65 5.24 11.82
C VAL A 60 -0.15 5.33 11.52
N ARG A 61 0.63 5.96 12.42
CA ARG A 61 2.08 6.05 12.28
C ARG A 61 2.74 4.66 12.30
N ALA A 62 2.29 3.78 13.19
CA ALA A 62 2.74 2.40 13.24
C ALA A 62 2.37 1.65 11.95
N GLN A 63 1.11 1.77 11.50
CA GLN A 63 0.63 1.15 10.25
C GLN A 63 1.41 1.62 9.01
N LEU A 64 1.68 2.92 8.90
CA LEU A 64 2.48 3.50 7.82
C LEU A 64 3.90 2.93 7.81
N THR A 65 4.56 2.87 8.97
CA THR A 65 5.91 2.33 9.10
C THR A 65 5.95 0.85 8.71
N SER A 66 4.98 0.05 9.18
CA SER A 66 4.85 -1.36 8.82
C SER A 66 4.61 -1.56 7.32
N THR A 67 3.74 -0.73 6.72
CA THR A 67 3.45 -0.80 5.28
C THR A 67 4.66 -0.43 4.43
N GLN A 68 5.42 0.60 4.81
CA GLN A 68 6.66 0.99 4.12
C GLN A 68 7.73 -0.10 4.22
N LYS A 69 7.88 -0.74 5.39
CA LYS A 69 8.78 -1.89 5.55
C LYS A 69 8.38 -3.05 4.63
N LEU A 70 7.08 -3.34 4.54
CA LEU A 70 6.57 -4.38 3.64
C LEU A 70 6.87 -4.06 2.18
N ILE A 71 6.62 -2.83 1.73
CA ILE A 71 6.94 -2.40 0.35
C ILE A 71 8.44 -2.60 0.08
N ARG A 72 9.32 -2.12 0.97
CA ARG A 72 10.77 -2.27 0.81
C ARG A 72 11.18 -3.74 0.75
N ARG A 73 10.55 -4.61 1.55
CA ARG A 73 10.81 -6.05 1.53
C ARG A 73 10.37 -6.69 0.21
N LEU A 74 9.17 -6.35 -0.28
CA LEU A 74 8.65 -6.86 -1.54
C LEU A 74 9.51 -6.41 -2.73
N GLU A 75 9.93 -5.14 -2.75
CA GLU A 75 10.82 -4.63 -3.79
C GLU A 75 12.20 -5.31 -3.75
N PHE A 76 12.72 -5.59 -2.55
CA PHE A 76 13.97 -6.32 -2.37
C PHE A 76 13.85 -7.78 -2.84
N GLU A 77 12.76 -8.47 -2.49
CA GLU A 77 12.50 -9.84 -2.91
C GLU A 77 12.39 -9.96 -4.44
N LYS A 78 11.65 -9.03 -5.08
CA LYS A 78 11.58 -8.93 -6.55
C LYS A 78 12.93 -8.66 -7.20
N ALA A 79 13.79 -7.87 -6.56
CA ALA A 79 15.13 -7.61 -7.09
C ALA A 79 15.99 -8.88 -7.08
N ILE A 80 15.92 -9.69 -6.01
CA ILE A 80 16.63 -10.98 -5.92
C ILE A 80 16.10 -11.99 -6.94
N GLU A 81 14.76 -12.08 -7.11
CA GLU A 81 14.15 -12.98 -8.09
C GLU A 81 14.61 -12.65 -9.52
N LYS A 82 14.70 -11.36 -9.85
CA LYS A 82 15.23 -10.92 -11.14
C LYS A 82 16.71 -11.24 -11.37
N GLU A 83 17.53 -11.30 -10.31
CA GLU A 83 18.93 -11.75 -10.42
C GLU A 83 19.04 -13.27 -10.60
N GLY A 84 18.01 -14.04 -10.27
CA GLY A 84 17.94 -15.48 -10.51
C GLY A 84 17.68 -15.89 -11.97
N GLU A 85 17.30 -14.94 -12.83
CA GLU A 85 16.91 -15.20 -14.23
C GLU A 85 17.97 -14.74 -15.27
N GLN A 86 19.19 -14.43 -14.83
CA GLN A 86 20.36 -14.47 -15.70
C GLN A 86 21.10 -15.77 -15.48
N ASN A 87 20.59 -16.82 -16.11
CA ASN A 87 21.29 -18.08 -16.26
C ASN A 87 22.63 -17.80 -17.00
N PRO A 88 23.80 -17.89 -16.35
CA PRO A 88 25.08 -17.48 -16.94
C PRO A 88 25.62 -18.47 -17.98
N VAL A 89 24.81 -19.44 -18.45
CA VAL A 89 25.23 -20.45 -19.45
C VAL A 89 24.87 -20.12 -20.89
N ASP A 90 24.24 -18.97 -21.18
CA ASP A 90 24.20 -18.41 -22.55
C ASP A 90 25.31 -17.36 -22.75
N ARG A 91 26.54 -17.77 -22.44
CA ARG A 91 27.77 -17.17 -22.99
C ARG A 91 28.62 -18.32 -23.52
N CYS A 92 28.16 -18.91 -24.61
CA CYS A 92 28.94 -19.84 -25.42
C CYS A 92 28.88 -19.37 -26.88
N LYS A 93 30.06 -19.19 -27.49
CA LYS A 93 30.38 -18.51 -28.76
C LYS A 93 30.29 -16.98 -28.68
N GLU A 94 31.35 -16.23 -28.93
CA GLU A 94 32.36 -16.36 -29.99
C GLU A 94 33.81 -16.30 -29.50
#